data_AF-Q6TMH4-F1
#
_entry.id   AF-Q6TMH4-F1
#
_cell.length_a   1.000
_cell.length_b   1.000
_cell.length_c   1.000
_cell.angle_alpha   90.00
_cell.angle_beta   90.00
_cell.angle_gamma   90.00
#
_symmetry.space_group_name_H-M   'P 1'
#
loop_
_entity.id
_entity.type
_entity.pdbx_description
1 polymer ?
#
loop_
_entity_poly.entity_id
_entity_poly.type
_entity_poly.pdbx_seq_one_letter_code
_entity_poly.pdbx_strand_id
1 'polypeptide(L)'
;CGLARKQVELCAQKYQKLAELVPAGQYYRYSDHWTFITQRLIFIIALVIYLEAGFLVTRETVAEMLGLKISQSEGFHLDVEDYLLGILQ
;
A
#
# COMPACT_ATOMS: atom_id res chain seq x y z
N CYS A 1 9.82 -13.98 -7.21
CA CYS A 1 8.62 -13.47 -6.52
C CYS A 1 8.57 -13.79 -5.02
N GLY A 2 8.92 -15.00 -4.57
CA GLY A 2 8.88 -15.36 -3.13
C GLY A 2 9.68 -14.46 -2.17
N LEU A 3 10.88 -14.01 -2.56
CA LEU A 3 11.66 -13.05 -1.74
C LEU A 3 10.99 -11.67 -1.65
N ALA A 4 10.38 -11.21 -2.73
CA ALA A 4 9.69 -9.92 -2.77
C ALA A 4 8.46 -9.94 -1.86
N ARG A 5 7.67 -11.03 -1.85
CA ARG A 5 6.54 -11.20 -0.91
C ARG A 5 6.95 -11.05 0.56
N LYS A 6 8.06 -11.68 0.96
CA LYS A 6 8.60 -11.52 2.32
C LYS A 6 8.92 -10.06 2.65
N GLN A 7 9.45 -9.30 1.69
CA GLN A 7 9.72 -7.88 1.89
C GLN A 7 8.43 -7.05 2.00
N VAL A 8 7.40 -7.38 1.20
CA VAL A 8 6.07 -6.74 1.27
C VAL A 8 5.43 -6.98 2.65
N GLU A 9 5.50 -8.21 3.18
CA GLU A 9 5.02 -8.53 4.54
C GLU A 9 5.74 -7.71 5.63
N LEU A 10 7.06 -7.52 5.50
CA LEU A 10 7.81 -6.66 6.42
C LEU A 10 7.40 -5.19 6.30
N CYS A 11 7.07 -4.72 5.10
CA CYS A 11 6.52 -3.38 4.90
C CYS A 11 5.14 -3.22 5.54
N ALA A 12 4.28 -4.23 5.46
CA ALA A 12 2.95 -4.21 6.10
C ALA A 12 3.05 -3.99 7.62
N GLN A 13 4.00 -4.66 8.28
CA GLN A 13 4.27 -4.45 9.72
C GLN A 13 4.69 -3.01 10.05
N LYS A 14 5.41 -2.33 9.14
CA LYS A 14 5.80 -0.93 9.32
C LYS A 14 4.61 0.00 9.14
N TYR A 15 3.71 -0.29 8.19
CA TYR A 15 2.48 0.47 8.01
C TYR A 15 1.54 0.35 9.20
N GLN A 16 1.47 -0.82 9.84
CA GLN A 16 0.69 -0.97 11.09
C GLN A 16 1.21 -0.04 12.19
N LYS A 17 2.52 0.01 12.40
CA LYS A 17 3.13 0.96 13.35
C LYS A 17 2.89 2.42 12.96
N LEU A 18 2.93 2.72 11.66
CA LEU A 18 2.64 4.05 11.15
C LEU A 18 1.18 4.44 11.42
N ALA A 19 0.24 3.50 11.23
CA ALA A 19 -1.18 3.71 11.49
C ALA A 19 -1.47 4.00 12.98
N GLU A 20 -0.71 3.41 13.91
CA GLU A 20 -0.79 3.70 15.34
C GLU A 20 -0.28 5.10 15.71
N LEU A 21 0.70 5.61 14.96
CA LEU A 21 1.32 6.93 15.20
C LEU A 21 0.49 8.09 14.64
N VAL A 22 -0.27 7.86 13.58
CA VAL A 22 -1.05 8.91 12.90
C VAL A 22 -2.37 9.13 13.63
N PRO A 23 -2.64 10.35 14.14
CA PRO A 23 -3.91 10.64 14.79
C PRO A 23 -5.10 10.47 13.85
N ALA A 24 -6.23 10.01 14.39
CA ALA A 24 -7.47 9.88 13.63
C ALA A 24 -7.86 11.20 12.95
N GLY A 25 -8.21 11.13 11.66
CA GLY A 25 -8.56 12.30 10.85
C GLY A 25 -7.37 13.14 10.35
N GLN A 26 -6.13 12.82 10.71
CA GLN A 26 -4.93 13.54 10.28
C GLN A 26 -4.14 12.82 9.18
N TYR A 27 -4.75 11.86 8.48
CA TYR A 27 -4.09 11.10 7.40
C TYR A 27 -3.44 12.01 6.34
N TYR A 28 -4.25 12.86 5.69
CA TYR A 28 -3.80 13.79 4.64
C TYR A 28 -2.85 14.89 5.13
N ARG A 29 -2.75 15.10 6.46
CA ARG A 29 -1.80 16.05 7.03
C ARG A 29 -0.37 15.54 6.95
N TYR A 30 -0.19 14.22 6.98
CA TYR A 30 1.12 13.57 7.03
C TYR A 30 1.39 12.68 5.80
N SER A 31 0.40 12.50 4.91
CA SER A 31 0.45 11.60 3.76
C SER A 31 1.71 11.75 2.92
N ASP A 32 2.16 12.99 2.68
CA ASP A 32 3.34 13.30 1.87
C ASP A 32 4.61 12.56 2.32
N HIS A 33 4.71 12.18 3.60
CA HIS A 33 5.86 11.44 4.13
C HIS A 33 5.94 10.00 3.60
N TRP A 34 4.80 9.38 3.28
CA TRP A 34 4.75 8.00 2.83
C TRP A 34 4.15 7.82 1.43
N THR A 35 3.49 8.81 0.85
CA THR A 35 2.91 8.78 -0.50
C THR A 35 3.89 8.23 -1.54
N PHE A 36 5.12 8.77 -1.60
CA PHE A 36 6.12 8.32 -2.58
C PHE A 36 6.54 6.84 -2.40
N ILE A 37 6.75 6.40 -1.16
CA ILE A 37 7.13 5.00 -0.90
C ILE A 37 5.94 4.06 -1.07
N THR A 38 4.72 4.52 -0.80
CA THR A 38 3.47 3.79 -1.01
C THR A 38 3.32 3.47 -2.48
N GLN A 39 3.39 4.47 -3.36
CA GLN A 39 3.31 4.28 -4.82
C GLN A 39 4.35 3.27 -5.34
N ARG A 40 5.60 3.35 -4.87
CA ARG A 40 6.65 2.38 -5.23
C ARG A 40 6.37 0.96 -4.75
N LEU A 41 5.79 0.81 -3.56
CA LEU A 41 5.41 -0.50 -3.06
C LEU A 41 4.24 -1.09 -3.87
N ILE A 42 3.28 -0.26 -4.27
CA ILE A 42 2.18 -0.66 -5.15
C ILE A 42 2.72 -1.16 -6.48
N PHE A 43 3.66 -0.42 -7.10
CA PHE A 43 4.36 -0.87 -8.30
C PHE A 43 5.01 -2.25 -8.12
N ILE A 44 5.78 -2.44 -7.05
CA ILE A 44 6.45 -3.73 -6.77
C ILE A 44 5.42 -4.85 -6.59
N ILE A 45 4.33 -4.59 -5.86
CA ILE A 45 3.26 -5.57 -5.65
C ILE A 45 2.59 -5.92 -6.98
N ALA A 46 2.23 -4.92 -7.78
CA ALA A 46 1.63 -5.12 -9.09
C ALA A 46 2.54 -5.92 -10.02
N LEU A 47 3.83 -5.60 -10.06
CA LEU A 47 4.83 -6.33 -10.84
C LEU A 47 4.96 -7.78 -10.38
N VAL A 48 5.01 -8.03 -9.06
CA VAL A 48 5.10 -9.38 -8.50
C VAL A 48 3.88 -10.22 -8.88
N ILE A 49 2.67 -9.68 -8.71
CA ILE A 49 1.42 -10.38 -9.03
C ILE A 49 1.31 -10.61 -10.55
N TYR A 50 1.68 -9.63 -11.36
CA TYR A 50 1.68 -9.77 -12.81
C TYR A 50 2.65 -10.87 -13.27
N LEU A 51 3.85 -10.95 -12.68
CA LEU A 51 4.83 -12.01 -12.99
C LEU A 51 4.38 -13.40 -12.51
N GLU A 52 3.54 -13.50 -11.49
CA GLU A 52 3.09 -14.78 -10.93
C GLU A 52 1.81 -15.30 -11.57
N ALA A 53 0.86 -14.42 -11.89
CA ALA A 53 -0.48 -14.80 -12.29
C ALA A 53 -0.97 -14.13 -13.58
N GLY A 54 -0.22 -13.18 -14.14
CA GLY A 54 -0.50 -12.57 -15.45
C GLY A 54 -1.66 -11.57 -15.46
N PHE A 55 -2.07 -11.04 -14.30
CA PHE A 55 -3.14 -10.04 -14.21
C PHE A 55 -2.74 -8.85 -13.33
N LEU A 56 -3.48 -7.74 -13.50
CA LEU A 56 -3.31 -6.53 -12.70
C LEU A 56 -3.92 -6.72 -11.31
N VAL A 57 -3.11 -6.55 -10.27
CA VAL A 57 -3.57 -6.62 -8.88
C VAL A 57 -4.64 -5.56 -8.60
N THR A 58 -5.66 -5.90 -7.80
CA THR A 58 -6.69 -4.93 -7.40
C THR A 58 -6.21 -4.07 -6.23
N ARG A 59 -6.78 -2.86 -6.09
CA ARG A 59 -6.48 -1.98 -4.95
C ARG A 59 -6.80 -2.65 -3.61
N GLU A 60 -7.86 -3.46 -3.58
CA GLU A 60 -8.31 -4.19 -2.41
C GLU A 60 -7.25 -5.21 -1.96
N THR A 61 -6.73 -5.99 -2.91
CA THR A 61 -5.64 -6.94 -2.64
C THR A 61 -4.36 -6.24 -2.20
N VAL A 62 -4.02 -5.10 -2.79
CA VAL A 62 -2.82 -4.32 -2.40
C VAL A 62 -2.95 -3.81 -0.97
N ALA A 63 -4.11 -3.25 -0.61
CA ALA A 63 -4.36 -2.77 0.75
C ALA A 63 -4.31 -3.93 1.75
N GLU A 64 -4.90 -5.08 1.43
CA GLU A 64 -4.81 -6.29 2.27
C GLU A 64 -3.36 -6.74 2.48
N MET A 65 -2.56 -6.81 1.40
CA MET A 65 -1.14 -7.19 1.47
C MET A 65 -0.29 -6.22 2.30
N LEU A 66 -0.65 -4.93 2.32
CA LEU A 66 0.03 -3.90 3.11
C LEU A 66 -0.59 -3.71 4.51
N GLY A 67 -1.67 -4.42 4.85
CA GLY A 67 -2.38 -4.26 6.11
C GLY A 67 -3.11 -2.92 6.26
N LEU A 68 -3.51 -2.31 5.14
CA LEU A 68 -4.20 -1.02 5.07
C LEU A 68 -5.71 -1.19 4.89
N LYS A 69 -6.46 -0.14 5.24
CA LYS A 69 -7.89 -0.05 4.96
C LYS A 69 -8.16 0.47 3.55
N ILE A 70 -9.41 0.32 3.11
CA ILE A 70 -9.86 0.76 1.79
C ILE A 70 -10.47 2.16 1.83
N SER A 71 -11.14 2.46 2.95
CA SER A 71 -11.85 3.71 3.16
C SER A 71 -11.21 4.51 4.28
N GLN A 72 -11.16 5.83 4.11
CA GLN A 72 -10.74 6.77 5.14
C GLN A 72 -11.55 6.62 6.43
N SER A 73 -12.83 6.26 6.34
CA SER A 73 -13.71 6.05 7.51
C SER A 73 -13.26 4.91 8.41
N GLU A 74 -12.45 3.98 7.90
CA GLU A 74 -11.95 2.82 8.64
C GLU A 74 -10.56 3.05 9.24
N GLY A 75 -9.93 4.19 8.94
CA GLY A 75 -8.65 4.61 9.49
C GLY A 75 -7.56 4.79 8.43
N PHE A 76 -6.36 4.32 8.72
CA PHE A 76 -5.22 4.39 7.81
C PHE A 76 -5.50 3.53 6.57
N HIS A 77 -5.61 4.18 5.41
CA HIS A 77 -6.15 3.58 4.20
C HIS A 77 -5.20 3.77 3.01
N LEU A 78 -5.41 2.97 1.97
CA LEU A 78 -4.74 3.11 0.69
C LEU A 78 -5.53 4.08 -0.19
N ASP A 79 -4.94 5.25 -0.45
CA ASP A 79 -5.54 6.23 -1.36
C ASP A 79 -5.66 5.67 -2.78
N VAL A 80 -6.76 6.01 -3.46
CA VAL A 80 -6.99 5.64 -4.85
C VAL A 80 -5.95 6.33 -5.75
N GLU A 81 -5.58 7.56 -5.45
CA GLU A 81 -4.56 8.29 -6.22
C GLU A 81 -3.20 7.60 -6.12
N ASP A 82 -2.79 7.19 -4.91
CA ASP A 82 -1.54 6.44 -4.70
C ASP A 82 -1.55 5.11 -5.45
N TYR A 83 -2.68 4.41 -5.44
CA TYR A 83 -2.83 3.18 -6.22
C TYR A 83 -2.66 3.42 -7.72
N LEU A 84 -3.38 4.38 -8.29
CA LEU A 84 -3.30 4.66 -9.73
C LEU A 84 -1.90 5.12 -10.14
N LEU A 85 -1.27 6.01 -9.35
CA LEU A 85 0.09 6.46 -9.60
C LEU A 85 1.12 5.32 -9.46
N GLY A 86 0.93 4.42 -8.50
CA GLY A 86 1.77 3.24 -8.35
C GLY A 86 1.66 2.24 -9.51
N ILE A 87 0.50 2.13 -10.17
CA ILE A 87 0.33 1.31 -11.37
C ILE A 87 0.99 1.94 -12.61
N LEU A 88 1.11 3.27 -12.66
CA LEU A 88 1.63 4.01 -13.82
C LEU A 88 3.16 4.23 -13.82
N GLN A 89 3.86 3.92 -12.73
CA GLN A 89 5.33 4.02 -12.64
C GLN A 89 6.05 3.03 -13.56
#